data_AF-A0A347TMM8-F1
#
_entry.id   AF-A0A347TMM8-F1
#
_cell.length_a   1.000
_cell.length_b   1.000
_cell.length_c   1.000
_cell.angle_alpha   90.00
_cell.angle_beta   90.00
_cell.angle_gamma   90.00
#
_symmetry.space_group_name_H-M   'P 1'
#
loop_
_entity.id
_entity.type
_entity.pdbx_description
1 polymer ?
#
loop_
_entity_poly.entity_id
_entity_poly.type
_entity_poly.pdbx_seq_one_letter_code
_entity_poly.pdbx_strand_id
1 'polypeptide(L)'
;MLVAFKRYQIYTSITSSKFVAIERINNKKLVILDLSDELNKITKIRFQNHVKFNTKYKTNYLLEVEEEIEEKNDKLEYSVKYLRTINKSDILLDQWNRTKKVNELPIGSYMHLTNEEKYWAGEEKGNLTTNIIALIVLTVVIILSINYGWGAMLFSLPILPIIDWNYKSWRKSNKANINKLKELLSYKKSLIENKNDILNRTKSYFEKQLENYDTWKNLTPEKFEYAVAIWLNKQGYKLKVTQYSADGGIDLVGTDEDMKTTIVQVKKYIKNVGISVIREMIGVRQNHPDNPKTIVVSLVGFTSGAKVLANAENIILINIKDEIYEN
;
A
#
# COMPACT_ATOMS: atom_id res chain seq x y z
N MET A 1 -0.47 -10.53 14.00
CA MET A 1 -0.54 -9.55 12.89
C MET A 1 -1.02 -8.21 13.43
N LEU A 2 -0.17 -7.19 13.37
CA LEU A 2 -0.50 -5.81 13.76
C LEU A 2 -0.61 -4.96 12.51
N VAL A 3 -1.75 -4.29 12.32
CA VAL A 3 -2.02 -3.42 11.17
C VAL A 3 -2.17 -1.98 11.63
N ALA A 4 -1.44 -1.05 11.02
CA ALA A 4 -1.46 0.36 11.38
C ALA A 4 -1.53 1.26 10.15
N PHE A 5 -2.45 2.21 10.16
CA PHE A 5 -2.46 3.29 9.18
C PHE A 5 -1.42 4.35 9.51
N LYS A 6 -0.64 4.77 8.51
CA LYS A 6 0.31 5.88 8.64
C LYS A 6 0.32 6.79 7.41
N ARG A 7 0.74 8.04 7.66
CA ARG A 7 1.02 9.04 6.63
C ARG A 7 2.50 9.35 6.62
N TYR A 8 3.13 9.10 5.48
CA TYR A 8 4.54 9.37 5.24
C TYR A 8 4.71 10.68 4.47
N GLN A 9 5.71 11.48 4.85
CA GLN A 9 6.05 12.64 4.06
C GLN A 9 6.82 12.24 2.80
N ILE A 10 6.35 12.68 1.64
CA ILE A 10 7.04 12.50 0.37
C ILE A 10 8.09 13.60 0.17
N TYR A 11 9.27 13.18 -0.28
CA TYR A 11 10.39 14.04 -0.66
C TYR A 11 10.81 13.73 -2.10
N THR A 12 11.39 14.71 -2.77
CA THR A 12 12.03 14.54 -4.09
C THR A 12 13.47 15.07 -4.06
N SER A 13 14.33 14.52 -4.93
CA SER A 13 15.73 14.94 -5.09
C SER A 13 15.89 15.74 -6.39
N ILE A 14 16.58 16.88 -6.34
CA ILE A 14 16.84 17.71 -7.53
C ILE A 14 17.54 16.93 -8.63
N THR A 15 18.48 16.05 -8.25
CA THR A 15 19.41 15.41 -9.19
C THR A 15 18.88 14.16 -9.86
N SER A 16 17.86 13.52 -9.28
CA SER A 16 17.39 12.21 -9.76
C SER A 16 15.90 12.16 -10.07
N SER A 17 15.14 13.22 -9.75
CA SER A 17 13.67 13.29 -9.85
C SER A 17 12.93 12.15 -9.14
N LYS A 18 13.63 11.35 -8.32
CA LYS A 18 13.04 10.19 -7.63
C LYS A 18 12.27 10.64 -6.40
N PHE A 19 11.09 10.07 -6.23
CA PHE A 19 10.25 10.29 -5.06
C PHE A 19 10.50 9.24 -3.97
N VAL A 20 10.64 9.72 -2.74
CA VAL A 20 10.82 8.86 -1.56
C VAL A 20 9.92 9.33 -0.43
N ALA A 21 9.16 8.42 0.16
CA ALA A 21 8.42 8.68 1.39
C ALA A 21 9.29 8.26 2.58
N ILE A 22 9.41 9.14 3.58
CA ILE A 22 10.30 8.90 4.73
C ILE A 22 9.51 9.08 6.01
N GLU A 23 9.61 8.11 6.90
CA GLU A 23 9.08 8.18 8.27
C GLU A 23 10.15 7.72 9.26
N ARG A 24 10.17 8.37 10.42
CA ARG A 24 11.10 8.04 11.50
C ARG A 24 10.44 7.06 12.47
N ILE A 25 10.96 5.83 12.54
CA ILE A 25 10.46 4.83 13.49
C ILE A 25 10.90 5.17 14.90
N ASN A 26 12.17 5.55 15.06
CA ASN A 26 12.75 5.93 16.34
C ASN A 26 13.95 6.87 16.11
N ASN A 27 14.61 7.29 17.20
CA ASN A 27 15.74 8.21 17.13
C ASN A 27 16.89 7.72 16.23
N LYS A 28 16.97 6.43 15.90
CA LYS A 28 18.08 5.82 15.15
C LYS A 28 17.69 5.16 13.84
N LYS A 29 16.41 4.93 13.53
CA LYS A 29 15.95 4.18 12.34
C LYS A 29 14.85 4.90 11.58
N LEU A 30 14.99 4.91 10.26
CA LEU A 30 14.09 5.50 9.27
C LEU A 30 13.59 4.38 8.34
N VAL A 31 12.29 4.42 8.03
CA VAL A 31 11.73 3.70 6.88
C VAL A 31 11.74 4.64 5.70
N ILE A 32 12.25 4.15 4.57
CA ILE A 32 12.23 4.86 3.30
C ILE A 32 11.49 3.99 2.30
N LEU A 33 10.43 4.55 1.73
CA LEU A 33 9.61 3.94 0.70
C LEU A 33 9.94 4.65 -0.60
N ASP A 34 10.58 3.94 -1.54
CA ASP A 34 10.82 4.46 -2.88
C ASP A 34 9.50 4.36 -3.66
N LEU A 35 9.13 5.43 -4.38
CA LEU A 35 7.87 5.54 -5.09
C LEU A 35 8.08 5.53 -6.60
N SER A 36 7.03 5.17 -7.34
CA SER A 36 6.97 5.41 -8.79
C SER A 36 6.93 6.91 -9.10
N ASP A 37 7.32 7.28 -10.32
CA ASP A 37 7.29 8.68 -10.78
C ASP A 37 5.85 9.25 -10.80
N GLU A 38 4.87 8.37 -11.00
CA GLU A 38 3.43 8.68 -10.95
C GLU A 38 2.85 8.72 -9.52
N LEU A 39 3.66 8.45 -8.49
CA LEU A 39 3.26 8.43 -7.08
C LEU A 39 2.09 7.47 -6.77
N ASN A 40 1.95 6.39 -7.54
CA ASN A 40 0.83 5.44 -7.44
C ASN A 40 1.22 4.06 -6.92
N LYS A 41 2.52 3.82 -6.68
CA LYS A 41 3.04 2.53 -6.23
C LYS A 41 4.31 2.70 -5.41
N ILE A 42 4.47 1.85 -4.39
CA ILE A 42 5.74 1.66 -3.67
C ILE A 42 6.58 0.67 -4.47
N THR A 43 7.78 1.09 -4.87
CA THR A 43 8.71 0.28 -5.67
C THR A 43 9.69 -0.48 -4.80
N LYS A 44 10.14 0.10 -3.68
CA LYS A 44 11.10 -0.54 -2.79
C LYS A 44 10.96 -0.04 -1.35
N ILE A 45 11.21 -0.92 -0.39
CA ILE A 45 11.25 -0.60 1.04
C ILE A 45 12.71 -0.67 1.50
N ARG A 46 13.16 0.34 2.26
CA ARG A 46 14.52 0.42 2.80
C ARG A 46 14.49 0.85 4.26
N PHE A 47 15.37 0.25 5.06
CA PHE A 47 15.64 0.67 6.42
C PHE A 47 17.02 1.31 6.50
N GLN A 48 17.10 2.52 7.04
CA GLN A 48 18.37 3.24 7.17
C GLN A 48 18.47 3.91 8.54
N ASN A 49 19.70 4.07 9.03
CA ASN A 49 19.92 4.76 10.29
C ASN A 49 19.95 6.28 10.14
N HIS A 50 20.38 6.76 8.97
CA HIS A 50 20.52 8.18 8.68
C HIS A 50 20.17 8.47 7.22
N VAL A 51 19.55 9.61 6.96
CA VAL A 51 19.28 10.12 5.62
C VAL A 51 19.81 11.53 5.48
N LYS A 52 20.57 11.81 4.40
CA LYS A 52 20.98 13.16 4.02
C LYS A 52 19.75 13.92 3.50
N PHE A 53 19.17 14.77 4.34
CA PHE A 53 18.00 15.59 3.99
C PHE A 53 18.35 16.86 3.20
N ASN A 54 19.61 17.32 3.27
CA ASN A 54 20.07 18.54 2.60
C ASN A 54 19.95 18.51 1.06
N THR A 55 19.82 17.35 0.45
CA THR A 55 19.61 17.20 -1.00
C THR A 55 18.15 16.88 -1.36
N LYS A 56 17.22 16.94 -0.41
CA LYS A 56 15.82 16.50 -0.56
C LYS A 56 14.84 17.62 -0.23
N TYR A 57 13.81 17.75 -1.05
CA TYR A 57 12.78 18.77 -0.93
C TYR A 57 11.46 18.13 -0.53
N LYS A 58 10.83 18.70 0.49
CA LYS A 58 9.52 18.25 1.00
C LYS A 58 8.46 18.62 -0.03
N THR A 59 7.71 17.65 -0.53
CA THR A 59 6.61 17.92 -1.46
C THR A 59 5.33 18.30 -0.71
N ASN A 60 4.31 18.76 -1.44
CA ASN A 60 2.97 18.98 -0.88
C ASN A 60 2.15 17.69 -0.76
N TYR A 61 2.72 16.55 -1.15
CA TYR A 61 2.06 15.27 -1.10
C TYR A 61 2.43 14.48 0.15
N LEU A 62 1.49 13.66 0.60
CA LEU A 62 1.65 12.68 1.65
C LEU A 62 1.28 11.31 1.08
N LEU A 63 2.00 10.30 1.51
CA LEU A 63 1.71 8.92 1.17
C LEU A 63 0.92 8.29 2.32
N GLU A 64 -0.28 7.80 2.03
CA GLU A 64 -1.09 7.01 2.94
C GLU A 64 -0.80 5.53 2.74
N VAL A 65 -0.41 4.85 3.83
CA VAL A 65 -0.05 3.44 3.83
C VAL A 65 -0.71 2.69 4.97
N GLU A 66 -0.84 1.39 4.77
CA GLU A 66 -1.17 0.41 5.79
C GLU A 66 0.08 -0.43 6.06
N GLU A 67 0.65 -0.28 7.25
CA GLU A 67 1.78 -1.09 7.71
C GLU A 67 1.25 -2.37 8.34
N GLU A 68 1.89 -3.49 8.01
CA GLU A 68 1.55 -4.80 8.54
C GLU A 68 2.81 -5.45 9.11
N ILE A 69 2.72 -5.86 10.38
CA ILE A 69 3.75 -6.61 11.07
C ILE A 69 3.20 -7.99 11.39
N GLU A 70 3.79 -9.02 10.78
CA GLU A 70 3.41 -10.41 10.96
C GLU A 70 4.58 -11.18 11.57
N GLU A 71 4.28 -12.09 12.49
CA GLU A 71 5.27 -13.01 13.05
C GLU A 71 5.10 -14.36 12.33
N LYS A 72 6.12 -14.76 11.58
CA LYS A 72 6.17 -16.02 10.85
C LYS A 72 7.47 -16.74 11.17
N ASN A 73 7.37 -17.97 11.67
CA ASN A 73 8.53 -18.83 11.95
C ASN A 73 9.60 -18.13 12.81
N ASP A 74 9.20 -17.54 13.94
CA ASP A 74 10.06 -16.75 14.86
C ASP A 74 10.77 -15.53 14.20
N LYS A 75 10.31 -15.09 13.03
CA LYS A 75 10.78 -13.87 12.35
C LYS A 75 9.64 -12.86 12.22
N LEU A 76 9.96 -11.59 12.49
CA LEU A 76 9.04 -10.48 12.24
C LEU A 76 9.18 -10.03 10.78
N GLU A 77 8.13 -10.22 10.00
CA GLU A 77 7.98 -9.67 8.65
C GLU A 77 7.28 -8.31 8.72
N TYR A 78 7.91 -7.29 8.16
CA TYR A 78 7.33 -5.96 8.00
C TYR A 78 6.97 -5.75 6.53
N SER A 79 5.71 -5.45 6.26
CA SER A 79 5.23 -5.09 4.94
C SER A 79 4.46 -3.77 4.96
N VAL A 80 4.42 -3.11 3.81
CA VAL A 80 3.74 -1.82 3.65
C VAL A 80 2.88 -1.88 2.41
N LYS A 81 1.59 -1.63 2.59
CA LYS A 81 0.61 -1.56 1.52
C LYS A 81 0.33 -0.10 1.16
N TYR A 82 0.55 0.23 -0.10
CA TYR A 82 0.16 1.51 -0.67
C TYR A 82 -1.37 1.66 -0.63
N LEU A 83 -1.88 2.75 -0.07
CA LEU A 83 -3.31 3.09 -0.13
C LEU A 83 -3.56 4.16 -1.19
N ARG A 84 -2.94 5.34 -1.01
CA ARG A 84 -3.01 6.46 -1.96
C ARG A 84 -1.95 7.53 -1.68
N THR A 85 -1.78 8.43 -2.63
CA THR A 85 -1.11 9.71 -2.44
C THR A 85 -2.16 10.82 -2.34
N ILE A 86 -2.01 11.72 -1.36
CA ILE A 86 -2.95 12.80 -1.08
C ILE A 86 -2.22 14.14 -0.96
N ASN A 87 -2.85 15.24 -1.34
CA ASN A 87 -2.29 16.57 -1.12
C ASN A 87 -2.53 17.00 0.34
N LYS A 88 -1.57 17.71 0.95
CA LYS A 88 -1.73 18.29 2.28
C LYS A 88 -2.95 19.21 2.38
N SER A 89 -3.31 19.92 1.31
CA SER A 89 -4.51 20.75 1.27
C SER A 89 -5.78 19.96 1.56
N ASP A 90 -5.85 18.71 1.11
CA ASP A 90 -7.05 17.87 1.18
C ASP A 90 -7.31 17.34 2.60
N ILE A 91 -6.33 17.49 3.50
CA ILE A 91 -6.38 17.06 4.90
C ILE A 91 -6.78 18.23 5.81
N LEU A 92 -6.73 19.45 5.32
CA LEU A 92 -7.11 20.62 6.09
C LEU A 92 -8.59 20.52 6.50
N LEU A 93 -8.88 20.80 7.78
CA LEU A 93 -10.21 20.56 8.36
C LEU A 93 -11.32 21.43 7.72
N ASP A 94 -10.96 22.54 7.08
CA ASP A 94 -11.86 23.38 6.27
C ASP A 94 -12.45 22.61 5.08
N GLN A 95 -11.70 21.66 4.51
CA GLN A 95 -12.18 20.79 3.44
C GLN A 95 -13.21 19.76 3.92
N TRP A 96 -13.30 19.53 5.23
CA TRP A 96 -14.12 18.49 5.87
C TRP A 96 -15.33 19.09 6.63
N ASN A 97 -15.91 20.16 6.08
CA ASN A 97 -17.12 20.75 6.64
C ASN A 97 -18.28 19.75 6.68
N ARG A 98 -18.99 19.71 7.82
CA ARG A 98 -20.11 18.80 8.11
C ARG A 98 -21.28 18.87 7.14
N THR A 99 -21.42 19.97 6.40
CA THR A 99 -22.50 20.14 5.41
C THR A 99 -22.18 19.49 4.06
N LYS A 100 -20.91 19.18 3.77
CA LYS A 100 -20.51 18.53 2.53
C LYS A 100 -21.06 17.11 2.46
N LYS A 101 -21.41 16.69 1.25
CA LYS A 101 -21.84 15.32 0.99
C LYS A 101 -20.63 14.38 0.99
N VAL A 102 -20.86 13.10 1.30
CA VAL A 102 -19.78 12.10 1.39
C VAL A 102 -19.00 11.96 0.08
N ASN A 103 -19.66 12.06 -1.08
CA ASN A 103 -19.03 11.94 -2.40
C ASN A 103 -18.20 13.17 -2.83
N GLU A 104 -18.28 14.28 -2.11
CA GLU A 104 -17.50 15.51 -2.36
C GLU A 104 -16.19 15.53 -1.55
N LEU A 105 -16.01 14.57 -0.65
CA LEU A 105 -14.86 14.51 0.24
C LEU A 105 -13.72 13.70 -0.39
N PRO A 106 -12.45 14.04 -0.10
CA PRO A 106 -11.29 13.29 -0.56
C PRO A 106 -11.13 11.99 0.25
N ILE A 107 -12.06 11.05 0.09
CA ILE A 107 -12.08 9.75 0.78
C ILE A 107 -11.30 8.71 -0.02
N GLY A 108 -10.51 7.88 0.67
CA GLY A 108 -9.76 6.79 0.06
C GLY A 108 -10.52 5.45 0.08
N SER A 109 -10.10 4.52 -0.78
CA SER A 109 -10.63 3.15 -0.86
C SER A 109 -10.04 2.23 0.22
N TYR A 110 -10.29 2.57 1.49
CA TYR A 110 -9.84 1.81 2.66
C TYR A 110 -10.84 1.93 3.81
N MET A 111 -10.83 0.96 4.74
CA MET A 111 -11.85 0.85 5.80
C MET A 111 -11.55 1.63 7.08
N HIS A 112 -10.29 1.95 7.37
CA HIS A 112 -9.96 2.70 8.58
C HIS A 112 -10.55 4.13 8.54
N LEU A 113 -10.80 4.70 9.72
CA LEU A 113 -11.35 6.06 9.86
C LEU A 113 -10.24 7.05 10.24
N THR A 114 -10.04 8.06 9.41
CA THR A 114 -9.08 9.14 9.68
C THR A 114 -9.65 10.18 10.66
N ASN A 115 -8.81 11.09 11.15
CA ASN A 115 -9.26 12.16 12.03
C ASN A 115 -10.16 13.17 11.29
N GLU A 116 -9.89 13.41 10.01
CA GLU A 116 -10.66 14.35 9.19
C GLU A 116 -12.06 13.79 8.88
N GLU A 117 -12.14 12.49 8.59
CA GLU A 117 -13.39 11.77 8.43
C GLU A 117 -14.26 11.77 9.70
N LYS A 118 -13.62 11.55 10.86
CA LYS A 118 -14.27 11.67 12.17
C LYS A 118 -14.76 13.09 12.44
N TYR A 119 -13.96 14.10 12.08
CA TYR A 119 -14.33 15.50 12.21
C TYR A 119 -15.55 15.87 11.35
N TRP A 120 -15.59 15.42 10.09
CA TRP A 120 -16.77 15.57 9.22
C TRP A 120 -18.01 14.88 9.79
N ALA A 121 -17.82 13.72 10.44
CA ALA A 121 -18.87 13.01 11.16
C ALA A 121 -19.29 13.72 12.46
N GLY A 122 -18.60 14.78 12.88
CA GLY A 122 -18.96 15.59 14.05
C GLY A 122 -18.12 15.34 15.29
N GLU A 123 -17.06 14.54 15.19
CA GLU A 123 -16.13 14.34 16.31
C GLU A 123 -15.34 15.63 16.57
N GLU A 124 -15.42 16.12 17.80
CA GLU A 124 -14.60 17.24 18.28
C GLU A 124 -13.87 16.75 19.53
N LYS A 125 -12.54 16.85 19.54
CA LYS A 125 -11.76 16.61 20.75
C LYS A 125 -11.91 17.85 21.64
N GLY A 126 -12.42 17.66 22.85
CA GLY A 126 -12.46 18.73 23.84
C GLY A 126 -11.04 19.16 24.22
N ASN A 127 -10.84 20.43 24.53
CA ASN A 127 -9.54 20.94 24.95
C ASN A 127 -9.42 20.85 26.49
N LEU A 128 -8.72 19.81 26.96
CA LEU A 128 -8.54 19.55 28.40
C LEU A 128 -7.79 20.69 29.12
N THR A 129 -6.82 21.31 28.45
CA THR A 129 -5.97 22.36 29.05
C THR A 129 -6.75 23.64 29.33
N THR A 130 -7.63 24.03 28.42
CA THR A 130 -8.52 25.19 28.61
C THR A 130 -9.56 24.94 29.70
N ASN A 131 -10.00 23.69 29.87
CA ASN A 131 -10.93 23.33 30.94
C ASN A 131 -10.28 23.45 32.33
N ILE A 132 -9.01 23.08 32.46
CA ILE A 132 -8.24 23.23 33.70
C ILE A 132 -8.00 24.72 34.00
N ILE A 133 -7.60 25.51 32.99
CA ILE A 133 -7.38 26.95 33.15
C ILE A 133 -8.67 27.66 33.58
N ALA A 134 -9.81 27.34 32.98
CA ALA A 134 -11.10 27.90 33.36
C ALA A 134 -11.48 27.56 34.82
N LEU A 135 -11.22 26.33 35.27
CA LEU A 135 -11.46 25.92 36.64
C LEU A 135 -10.56 26.68 37.63
N ILE A 136 -9.29 26.89 37.29
CA ILE A 136 -8.35 27.69 38.09
C ILE A 136 -8.84 29.13 38.21
N VAL A 137 -9.22 29.76 37.08
CA VAL A 137 -9.73 31.14 37.08
C VAL A 137 -11.00 31.25 37.92
N LEU A 138 -11.95 30.32 37.77
CA LEU A 138 -13.17 30.29 38.59
C LEU A 138 -12.86 30.17 40.08
N THR A 139 -11.90 29.31 40.45
CA THR A 139 -11.49 29.09 41.83
C THR A 139 -10.86 30.35 42.44
N VAL A 140 -10.00 31.05 41.67
CA VAL A 140 -9.39 32.33 42.08
C VAL A 140 -10.46 33.39 42.31
N VAL A 141 -11.45 33.51 41.42
CA VAL A 141 -12.57 34.47 41.57
C VAL A 141 -13.37 34.19 42.84
N ILE A 142 -13.66 32.92 43.14
CA ILE A 142 -14.38 32.52 44.37
C ILE A 142 -13.57 32.88 45.62
N ILE A 143 -12.27 32.57 45.67
CA ILE A 143 -11.39 32.88 46.81
C ILE A 143 -11.31 34.40 47.06
N LEU A 144 -11.13 35.19 46.00
CA LEU A 144 -11.08 36.65 46.11
C LEU A 144 -12.42 37.23 46.62
N SER A 145 -13.54 36.65 46.19
CA SER A 145 -14.87 37.09 46.62
C SER A 145 -15.13 36.80 48.11
N ILE A 146 -14.63 35.66 48.63
CA ILE A 146 -14.73 35.30 50.05
C ILE A 146 -13.87 36.23 50.92
N ASN A 147 -12.63 36.52 50.49
CA ASN A 147 -11.68 37.26 51.31
C ASN A 147 -11.89 38.78 51.33
N TYR A 148 -12.41 39.37 50.25
CA TYR A 148 -12.48 40.83 50.08
C TYR A 148 -13.92 41.38 49.94
N GLY A 149 -14.93 40.50 50.04
CA GLY A 149 -16.34 40.87 49.97
C GLY A 149 -16.84 41.20 48.55
N TRP A 150 -18.13 41.51 48.45
CA TRP A 150 -18.87 41.64 47.18
C TRP A 150 -18.30 42.70 46.21
N GLY A 151 -17.55 43.69 46.71
CA GLY A 151 -16.90 44.69 45.86
C GLY A 151 -15.81 44.12 44.95
N ALA A 152 -15.08 43.08 45.40
CA ALA A 152 -14.07 42.41 44.58
C ALA A 152 -14.68 41.59 43.43
N MET A 153 -15.92 41.11 43.62
CA MET A 153 -16.67 40.35 42.61
C MET A 153 -16.99 41.22 41.39
N LEU A 154 -17.32 42.50 41.59
CA LEU A 154 -17.61 43.45 40.50
C LEU A 154 -16.41 43.71 39.58
N PHE A 155 -15.18 43.69 40.12
CA PHE A 155 -13.95 43.81 39.32
C PHE A 155 -13.62 42.55 38.51
N SER A 156 -14.22 41.40 38.85
CA SER A 156 -14.05 40.13 38.13
C SER A 156 -15.07 39.90 37.01
N LEU A 157 -16.18 40.65 36.98
CA LEU A 157 -17.21 40.58 35.94
C LEU A 157 -16.71 40.81 34.50
N PRO A 158 -15.74 41.70 34.22
CA PRO A 158 -15.20 41.89 32.87
C PRO A 158 -14.40 40.66 32.36
N ILE A 159 -14.06 39.72 33.24
CA ILE A 159 -13.36 38.47 32.90
C ILE A 159 -14.35 37.44 32.35
N LEU A 160 -15.63 37.50 32.75
CA LEU A 160 -16.66 36.53 32.34
C LEU A 160 -16.92 36.50 30.81
N PRO A 161 -16.95 37.63 30.06
CA PRO A 161 -17.05 37.61 28.59
C PRO A 161 -15.82 37.00 27.91
N ILE A 162 -14.63 37.16 28.49
CA ILE A 162 -13.38 36.54 27.99
C ILE A 162 -13.41 35.03 28.24
N ILE A 163 -14.01 34.62 29.36
CA ILE A 163 -14.32 33.23 29.66
C ILE A 163 -15.38 32.71 28.69
N ASP A 164 -16.43 33.47 28.34
CA ASP A 164 -17.51 33.07 27.41
C ASP A 164 -17.03 32.92 25.94
N TRP A 165 -16.19 33.83 25.46
CA TRP A 165 -15.51 33.68 24.16
C TRP A 165 -14.62 32.43 24.14
N ASN A 166 -13.90 32.14 25.23
CA ASN A 166 -13.18 30.88 25.42
C ASN A 166 -14.11 29.69 25.73
N TYR A 167 -15.33 29.90 26.22
CA TYR A 167 -16.29 28.86 26.56
C TYR A 167 -16.88 28.22 25.30
N LYS A 168 -16.97 28.98 24.20
CA LYS A 168 -17.22 28.43 22.86
C LYS A 168 -16.18 27.37 22.44
N SER A 169 -14.97 27.41 23.03
CA SER A 169 -13.89 26.42 22.91
C SER A 169 -13.84 25.36 24.03
N TRP A 170 -14.65 25.51 25.09
CA TRP A 170 -14.82 24.57 26.23
C TRP A 170 -15.66 23.33 25.88
N ARG A 171 -16.15 23.21 24.63
CA ARG A 171 -17.05 22.13 24.22
C ARG A 171 -16.53 20.75 24.66
N LYS A 172 -17.38 20.06 25.43
CA LYS A 172 -17.23 18.64 25.78
C LYS A 172 -16.90 17.85 24.50
N SER A 173 -16.01 16.87 24.60
CA SER A 173 -15.66 16.03 23.46
C SER A 173 -16.94 15.46 22.84
N ASN A 174 -17.22 15.80 21.59
CA ASN A 174 -18.36 15.26 20.88
C ASN A 174 -17.92 13.98 20.18
N LYS A 175 -18.70 12.92 20.37
CA LYS A 175 -18.51 11.69 19.60
C LYS A 175 -19.03 11.91 18.18
N ALA A 176 -18.40 11.24 17.22
CA ALA A 176 -18.88 11.21 15.84
C ALA A 176 -20.34 10.74 15.75
N ASN A 177 -21.11 11.34 14.83
CA ASN A 177 -22.45 10.92 14.50
C ASN A 177 -22.40 9.54 13.83
N ILE A 178 -23.03 8.56 14.47
CA ILE A 178 -23.02 7.15 14.04
C ILE A 178 -23.62 6.99 12.63
N ASN A 179 -24.67 7.74 12.29
CA ASN A 179 -25.31 7.64 10.97
C ASN A 179 -24.38 8.13 9.87
N LYS A 180 -23.67 9.24 10.11
CA LYS A 180 -22.64 9.73 9.19
C LYS A 180 -21.47 8.75 9.03
N LEU A 181 -21.03 8.13 10.13
CA LEU A 181 -19.99 7.11 10.05
C LEU A 181 -20.45 5.88 9.26
N LYS A 182 -21.70 5.44 9.44
CA LYS A 182 -22.27 4.33 8.64
C LYS A 182 -22.35 4.68 7.16
N GLU A 183 -22.80 5.89 6.82
CA GLU A 183 -22.80 6.40 5.44
C GLU A 183 -21.39 6.40 4.85
N LEU A 184 -20.42 6.94 5.58
CA LEU A 184 -19.01 6.96 5.18
C LEU A 184 -18.43 5.56 4.94
N LEU A 185 -18.67 4.62 5.86
CA LEU A 185 -18.19 3.25 5.72
C LEU A 185 -18.85 2.52 4.55
N SER A 186 -20.15 2.74 4.32
CA SER A 186 -20.86 2.23 3.15
C SER A 186 -20.24 2.77 1.85
N TYR A 187 -19.95 4.07 1.81
CA TYR A 187 -19.29 4.71 0.67
C TYR A 187 -17.86 4.20 0.45
N LYS A 188 -17.05 4.06 1.51
CA LYS A 188 -15.71 3.44 1.42
C LYS A 188 -15.77 2.03 0.86
N LYS A 189 -16.75 1.23 1.30
CA LYS A 189 -16.97 -0.12 0.82
C LYS A 189 -17.28 -0.14 -0.68
N SER A 190 -18.18 0.73 -1.15
CA SER A 190 -18.52 0.81 -2.57
C SER A 190 -17.34 1.26 -3.44
N LEU A 191 -16.45 2.14 -2.94
CA LEU A 191 -15.21 2.49 -3.64
C LEU A 191 -14.26 1.30 -3.80
N ILE A 192 -14.14 0.46 -2.75
CA ILE A 192 -13.31 -0.76 -2.79
C ILE A 192 -13.91 -1.78 -3.77
N GLU A 193 -15.22 -2.01 -3.69
CA GLU A 193 -15.94 -2.92 -4.58
C GLU A 193 -15.80 -2.49 -6.05
N ASN A 194 -16.05 -1.21 -6.36
CA ASN A 194 -15.88 -0.68 -7.72
C ASN A 194 -14.45 -0.84 -8.24
N LYS A 195 -13.43 -0.53 -7.41
CA LYS A 195 -12.02 -0.73 -7.79
C LYS A 195 -11.73 -2.19 -8.13
N ASN A 196 -12.23 -3.13 -7.34
CA ASN A 196 -12.07 -4.56 -7.57
C ASN A 196 -12.82 -5.01 -8.83
N ASP A 197 -14.02 -4.51 -9.06
CA ASP A 197 -14.82 -4.82 -10.25
C ASP A 197 -14.12 -4.36 -11.53
N ILE A 198 -13.59 -3.13 -11.54
CA ILE A 198 -12.79 -2.62 -12.66
C ILE A 198 -11.59 -3.53 -12.90
N LEU A 199 -10.84 -3.87 -11.85
CA LEU A 199 -9.67 -4.73 -11.95
C LEU A 199 -10.03 -6.11 -12.51
N ASN A 200 -11.11 -6.72 -12.02
CA ASN A 200 -11.57 -8.03 -12.48
C ASN A 200 -12.02 -8.00 -13.94
N ARG A 201 -12.72 -6.94 -14.37
CA ARG A 201 -13.10 -6.74 -15.78
C ARG A 201 -11.87 -6.57 -16.67
N THR A 202 -10.90 -5.76 -16.26
CA THR A 202 -9.64 -5.59 -17.01
C THR A 202 -8.87 -6.89 -17.10
N LYS A 203 -8.76 -7.64 -16.00
CA LYS A 203 -8.12 -8.95 -15.97
C LYS A 203 -8.81 -9.93 -16.92
N SER A 204 -10.14 -10.06 -16.85
CA SER A 204 -10.92 -10.93 -17.72
C SER A 204 -10.80 -10.55 -19.20
N TYR A 205 -10.82 -9.25 -19.53
CA TYR A 205 -10.60 -8.77 -20.88
C TYR A 205 -9.20 -9.14 -21.39
N PHE A 206 -8.17 -8.96 -20.56
CA PHE A 206 -6.80 -9.32 -20.92
C PHE A 206 -6.63 -10.84 -21.09
N GLU A 207 -7.20 -11.66 -20.19
CA GLU A 207 -7.21 -13.12 -20.32
C GLU A 207 -7.85 -13.58 -21.64
N LYS A 208 -8.95 -12.95 -22.05
CA LYS A 208 -9.57 -13.23 -23.34
C LYS A 208 -8.66 -12.86 -24.52
N GLN A 209 -7.88 -11.78 -24.42
CA GLN A 209 -6.90 -11.45 -25.47
C GLN A 209 -5.77 -12.47 -25.57
N LEU A 210 -5.40 -13.11 -24.45
CA LEU A 210 -4.39 -14.18 -24.41
C LEU A 210 -4.88 -15.50 -25.04
N GLU A 211 -6.16 -15.63 -25.43
CA GLU A 211 -6.62 -16.77 -26.24
C GLU A 211 -6.08 -16.70 -27.69
N ASN A 212 -5.59 -15.54 -28.12
CA ASN A 212 -4.98 -15.37 -29.44
C ASN A 212 -3.46 -15.38 -29.36
N TYR A 213 -2.81 -16.29 -30.09
CA TYR A 213 -1.35 -16.41 -30.16
C TYR A 213 -0.64 -15.12 -30.65
N ASP A 214 -1.26 -14.35 -31.55
CA ASP A 214 -0.69 -13.09 -32.03
C ASP A 214 -0.55 -12.05 -30.91
N THR A 215 -1.44 -12.07 -29.91
CA THR A 215 -1.33 -11.24 -28.71
C THR A 215 -0.01 -11.53 -27.99
N TRP A 216 0.27 -12.81 -27.72
CA TRP A 216 1.50 -13.25 -27.05
C TRP A 216 2.76 -12.84 -27.81
N LYS A 217 2.74 -12.98 -29.14
CA LYS A 217 3.86 -12.61 -30.02
C LYS A 217 4.20 -11.12 -29.92
N ASN A 218 3.19 -10.27 -29.75
CA ASN A 218 3.33 -8.80 -29.71
C ASN A 218 3.68 -8.23 -28.33
N LEU A 219 3.68 -9.02 -27.25
CA LEU A 219 4.07 -8.56 -25.91
C LEU A 219 5.57 -8.19 -25.85
N THR A 220 5.97 -7.25 -24.99
CA THR A 220 7.41 -7.11 -24.65
C THR A 220 7.86 -8.30 -23.80
N PRO A 221 9.16 -8.60 -23.69
CA PRO A 221 9.64 -9.67 -22.80
C PRO A 221 9.12 -9.55 -21.37
N GLU A 222 9.13 -8.34 -20.78
CA GLU A 222 8.61 -8.18 -19.41
C GLU A 222 7.09 -8.43 -19.36
N LYS A 223 6.32 -7.91 -20.33
CA LYS A 223 4.87 -8.15 -20.40
C LYS A 223 4.54 -9.63 -20.63
N PHE A 224 5.42 -10.36 -21.31
CA PHE A 224 5.27 -11.79 -21.55
C PHE A 224 5.39 -12.58 -20.24
N GLU A 225 6.33 -12.24 -19.35
CA GLU A 225 6.42 -12.84 -18.01
C GLU A 225 5.13 -12.63 -17.20
N TYR A 226 4.60 -11.41 -17.19
CA TYR A 226 3.32 -11.12 -16.54
C TYR A 226 2.15 -11.91 -17.15
N ALA A 227 2.09 -12.02 -18.49
CA ALA A 227 1.05 -12.79 -19.16
C ALA A 227 1.14 -14.28 -18.85
N VAL A 228 2.34 -14.85 -18.81
CA VAL A 228 2.57 -16.25 -18.41
C VAL A 228 2.13 -16.47 -16.96
N ALA A 229 2.42 -15.55 -16.05
CA ALA A 229 1.96 -15.64 -14.67
C ALA A 229 0.43 -15.65 -14.57
N ILE A 230 -0.26 -14.78 -15.34
CA ILE A 230 -1.73 -14.74 -15.38
C ILE A 230 -2.28 -16.05 -15.94
N TRP A 231 -1.73 -16.55 -17.04
CA TRP A 231 -2.17 -17.79 -17.67
C TRP A 231 -1.96 -18.99 -16.76
N LEU A 232 -0.79 -19.17 -16.15
CA LEU A 232 -0.53 -20.25 -15.19
C LEU A 232 -1.43 -20.15 -13.95
N ASN A 233 -1.70 -18.94 -13.46
CA ASN A 233 -2.61 -18.77 -12.33
C ASN A 233 -4.07 -19.14 -12.67
N LYS A 234 -4.48 -19.03 -13.95
CA LYS A 234 -5.76 -19.54 -14.44
C LYS A 234 -5.80 -21.08 -14.46
N GLN A 235 -4.63 -21.72 -14.62
CA GLN A 235 -4.43 -23.17 -14.54
C GLN A 235 -4.18 -23.67 -13.10
N GLY A 236 -4.56 -22.90 -12.08
CA GLY A 236 -4.51 -23.31 -10.67
C GLY A 236 -3.21 -23.03 -9.91
N TYR A 237 -2.18 -22.51 -10.58
CA TYR A 237 -0.95 -22.09 -9.89
C TYR A 237 -1.15 -20.79 -9.08
N LYS A 238 -0.24 -20.54 -8.12
CA LYS A 238 -0.18 -19.29 -7.34
C LYS A 238 1.19 -18.64 -7.49
N LEU A 239 1.49 -18.15 -8.69
CA LEU A 239 2.77 -17.58 -9.08
C LEU A 239 2.75 -16.04 -9.07
N LYS A 240 3.90 -15.46 -8.72
CA LYS A 240 4.17 -14.01 -8.80
C LYS A 240 5.45 -13.77 -9.59
N VAL A 241 5.46 -12.69 -10.38
CA VAL A 241 6.67 -12.22 -11.09
C VAL A 241 7.69 -11.72 -10.08
N THR A 242 8.94 -12.13 -10.22
CA THR A 242 10.06 -11.67 -9.41
C THR A 242 10.58 -10.34 -9.97
N GLN A 243 10.98 -9.42 -9.09
CA GLN A 243 11.57 -8.13 -9.50
C GLN A 243 13.10 -8.14 -9.49
N TYR A 244 13.72 -9.24 -9.06
CA TYR A 244 15.16 -9.35 -8.86
C TYR A 244 15.66 -10.58 -9.61
N SER A 245 16.51 -10.36 -10.63
CA SER A 245 17.26 -11.44 -11.30
C SER A 245 18.39 -12.02 -10.44
N ALA A 246 18.43 -11.72 -9.13
CA ALA A 246 19.50 -12.13 -8.23
C ALA A 246 19.57 -13.66 -8.08
N ASP A 247 18.47 -14.36 -8.35
CA ASP A 247 18.37 -15.82 -8.19
C ASP A 247 18.67 -16.59 -9.49
N GLY A 248 19.37 -15.96 -10.45
CA GLY A 248 19.97 -16.67 -11.59
C GLY A 248 18.99 -17.21 -12.63
N GLY A 249 17.89 -16.49 -12.89
CA GLY A 249 16.94 -16.81 -13.98
C GLY A 249 15.51 -17.14 -13.55
N ILE A 250 15.17 -17.05 -12.27
CA ILE A 250 13.78 -17.27 -11.84
C ILE A 250 12.94 -16.03 -12.15
N ASP A 251 12.06 -16.11 -13.16
CA ASP A 251 11.16 -15.01 -13.51
C ASP A 251 9.85 -15.06 -12.70
N LEU A 252 9.35 -16.27 -12.38
CA LEU A 252 8.17 -16.46 -11.52
C LEU A 252 8.45 -17.43 -10.37
N VAL A 253 7.88 -17.14 -9.20
CA VAL A 253 7.95 -18.00 -8.02
C VAL A 253 6.60 -18.08 -7.30
N GLY A 254 6.32 -19.23 -6.71
CA GLY A 254 5.11 -19.45 -5.93
C GLY A 254 4.87 -20.92 -5.63
N THR A 255 3.61 -21.34 -5.66
CA THR A 255 3.23 -22.74 -5.44
C THR A 255 2.30 -23.25 -6.53
N ASP A 256 2.26 -24.57 -6.73
CA ASP A 256 1.18 -25.22 -7.48
C ASP A 256 -0.04 -25.49 -6.58
N GLU A 257 -1.02 -26.21 -7.12
CA GLU A 257 -2.28 -26.57 -6.44
C GLU A 257 -2.04 -27.40 -5.16
N ASP A 258 -1.00 -28.24 -5.16
CA ASP A 258 -0.59 -29.09 -4.04
C ASP A 258 0.33 -28.36 -3.04
N MET A 259 0.41 -27.03 -3.13
CA MET A 259 1.25 -26.17 -2.28
C MET A 259 2.75 -26.45 -2.41
N LYS A 260 3.20 -27.10 -3.49
CA LYS A 260 4.62 -27.36 -3.74
C LYS A 260 5.30 -26.13 -4.32
N THR A 261 6.44 -25.75 -3.75
CA THR A 261 7.26 -24.65 -4.25
C THR A 261 7.57 -24.86 -5.73
N THR A 262 7.23 -23.86 -6.53
CA THR A 262 7.33 -23.88 -7.98
C THR A 262 8.10 -22.65 -8.46
N ILE A 263 9.12 -22.88 -9.29
CA ILE A 263 9.92 -21.85 -9.95
C ILE A 263 9.74 -21.95 -11.46
N VAL A 264 9.65 -20.80 -12.12
CA VAL A 264 9.42 -20.71 -13.56
C VAL A 264 10.41 -19.75 -14.21
N GLN A 265 11.06 -20.23 -15.28
CA GLN A 265 11.80 -19.38 -16.20
C GLN A 265 11.00 -19.23 -17.49
N VAL A 266 10.85 -18.00 -17.94
CA VAL A 266 10.10 -17.60 -19.11
C VAL A 266 11.08 -17.07 -20.16
N LYS A 267 11.06 -17.66 -21.37
CA LYS A 267 11.89 -17.22 -22.49
C LYS A 267 11.03 -16.84 -23.70
N LYS A 268 10.91 -15.53 -23.95
CA LYS A 268 10.24 -15.00 -25.14
C LYS A 268 11.15 -14.96 -26.37
N TYR A 269 11.62 -16.12 -26.83
CA TYR A 269 12.45 -16.20 -28.03
C TYR A 269 11.62 -16.46 -29.28
N ILE A 270 12.06 -15.88 -30.40
CA ILE A 270 11.50 -16.16 -31.74
C ILE A 270 11.94 -17.55 -32.22
N LYS A 271 13.07 -18.05 -31.72
CA LYS A 271 13.61 -19.38 -32.01
C LYS A 271 13.40 -20.31 -30.83
N ASN A 272 13.52 -21.62 -31.09
CA ASN A 272 13.42 -22.63 -30.06
C ASN A 272 14.44 -22.42 -28.93
N VAL A 273 13.99 -22.63 -27.69
CA VAL A 273 14.83 -22.56 -26.50
C VAL A 273 15.84 -23.72 -26.50
N GLY A 274 17.11 -23.36 -26.31
CA GLY A 274 18.25 -24.28 -26.32
C GLY A 274 18.45 -25.01 -24.99
N ILE A 275 19.29 -26.06 -25.03
CA ILE A 275 19.64 -26.88 -23.86
C ILE A 275 20.30 -26.09 -22.71
N SER A 276 20.93 -24.95 -23.01
CA SER A 276 21.61 -24.12 -21.99
C SER A 276 20.65 -23.64 -20.90
N VAL A 277 19.44 -23.22 -21.27
CA VAL A 277 18.42 -22.76 -20.32
C VAL A 277 17.98 -23.88 -19.38
N ILE A 278 17.89 -25.11 -19.89
CA ILE A 278 17.55 -26.27 -19.05
C ILE A 278 18.67 -26.55 -18.05
N ARG A 279 19.94 -26.49 -18.48
CA ARG A 279 21.10 -26.66 -17.60
C ARG A 279 21.18 -25.60 -16.50
N GLU A 280 20.89 -24.35 -16.85
CA GLU A 280 20.82 -23.25 -15.89
C GLU A 280 19.76 -23.53 -14.82
N MET A 281 18.55 -23.92 -15.22
CA MET A 281 17.46 -24.25 -14.30
C MET A 281 17.73 -25.47 -13.42
N ILE A 282 18.49 -26.46 -13.90
CA ILE A 282 18.97 -27.57 -13.06
C ILE A 282 19.84 -27.03 -11.92
N GLY A 283 20.80 -26.15 -12.23
CA GLY A 283 21.67 -25.55 -11.23
C GLY A 283 20.90 -24.69 -10.22
N VAL A 284 19.96 -23.88 -10.70
CA VAL A 284 19.07 -23.07 -9.84
C VAL A 284 18.26 -23.96 -8.90
N ARG A 285 17.64 -25.03 -9.41
CA ARG A 285 16.85 -25.98 -8.62
C ARG A 285 17.70 -26.67 -7.54
N GLN A 286 18.92 -27.09 -7.88
CA GLN A 286 19.84 -27.76 -6.95
C GLN A 286 20.31 -26.85 -5.80
N ASN A 287 20.42 -25.55 -6.06
CA ASN A 287 20.79 -24.56 -5.04
C ASN A 287 19.59 -24.13 -4.17
N HIS A 288 18.37 -24.54 -4.52
CA HIS A 288 17.17 -24.19 -3.76
C HIS A 288 16.88 -25.26 -2.70
N PRO A 289 16.66 -24.88 -1.42
CA PRO A 289 16.56 -25.84 -0.30
C PRO A 289 15.46 -26.90 -0.47
N ASP A 290 14.34 -26.52 -1.09
CA ASP A 290 13.14 -27.37 -1.17
C ASP A 290 13.02 -28.19 -2.47
N ASN A 291 14.07 -28.22 -3.32
CA ASN A 291 14.05 -28.87 -4.64
C ASN A 291 12.74 -28.62 -5.43
N PRO A 292 12.48 -27.37 -5.84
CA PRO A 292 11.19 -26.93 -6.33
C PRO A 292 10.80 -27.59 -7.66
N LYS A 293 9.48 -27.68 -7.89
CA LYS A 293 8.93 -27.95 -9.21
C LYS A 293 9.43 -26.87 -10.16
N THR A 294 10.00 -27.29 -11.28
CA THR A 294 10.67 -26.37 -12.21
C THR A 294 10.00 -26.42 -13.56
N ILE A 295 9.56 -25.24 -14.02
CA ILE A 295 8.89 -25.07 -15.31
C ILE A 295 9.74 -24.12 -16.17
N VAL A 296 9.88 -24.45 -17.45
CA VAL A 296 10.40 -23.52 -18.46
C VAL A 296 9.32 -23.25 -19.48
N VAL A 297 8.99 -21.97 -19.66
CA VAL A 297 7.96 -21.51 -20.60
C VAL A 297 8.62 -20.85 -21.80
N SER A 298 8.17 -21.23 -22.98
CA SER A 298 8.63 -20.71 -24.26
C SER A 298 7.46 -20.13 -25.06
N LEU A 299 7.71 -19.08 -25.84
CA LEU A 299 6.74 -18.60 -26.83
C LEU A 299 6.57 -19.57 -28.01
N VAL A 300 7.68 -20.10 -28.56
CA VAL A 300 7.70 -20.79 -29.87
C VAL A 300 7.96 -22.30 -29.77
N GLY A 301 8.88 -22.73 -28.91
CA GLY A 301 9.15 -24.14 -28.62
C GLY A 301 10.56 -24.40 -28.08
N PHE A 302 10.94 -25.67 -28.08
CA PHE A 302 12.22 -26.16 -27.52
C PHE A 302 13.00 -26.99 -28.55
N THR A 303 14.32 -26.96 -28.45
CA THR A 303 15.19 -27.84 -29.25
C THR A 303 15.05 -29.30 -28.79
N SER A 304 15.35 -30.26 -29.65
CA SER A 304 15.30 -31.70 -29.31
C SER A 304 16.18 -32.02 -28.09
N GLY A 305 17.40 -31.48 -28.05
CA GLY A 305 18.30 -31.65 -26.90
C GLY A 305 17.74 -31.07 -25.60
N ALA A 306 17.04 -29.93 -25.66
CA ALA A 306 16.36 -29.37 -24.49
C ALA A 306 15.22 -30.26 -24.00
N LYS A 307 14.39 -30.81 -24.91
CA LYS A 307 13.31 -31.73 -24.56
C LYS A 307 13.83 -33.02 -23.89
N VAL A 308 14.88 -33.62 -24.46
CA VAL A 308 15.50 -34.84 -23.91
C VAL A 308 16.05 -34.60 -22.50
N LEU A 309 16.81 -33.51 -22.32
CA LEU A 309 17.38 -33.19 -21.00
C LEU A 309 16.30 -32.84 -19.97
N ALA A 310 15.30 -32.04 -20.35
CA ALA A 310 14.23 -31.66 -19.44
C ALA A 310 13.44 -32.89 -18.95
N ASN A 311 13.17 -33.84 -19.84
CA ASN A 311 12.52 -35.10 -19.48
C ASN A 311 13.38 -35.94 -18.52
N ALA A 312 14.68 -36.06 -18.78
CA ALA A 312 15.60 -36.77 -17.90
C ALA A 312 15.68 -36.15 -16.49
N GLU A 313 15.48 -34.85 -16.39
CA GLU A 313 15.66 -34.06 -15.17
C GLU A 313 14.33 -33.66 -14.52
N ASN A 314 13.18 -34.19 -14.97
CA ASN A 314 11.85 -33.84 -14.46
C ASN A 314 11.58 -32.31 -14.46
N ILE A 315 11.96 -31.63 -15.54
CA ILE A 315 11.64 -30.22 -15.79
C ILE A 315 10.48 -30.15 -16.77
N ILE A 316 9.45 -29.40 -16.40
CA ILE A 316 8.24 -29.24 -17.22
C ILE A 316 8.52 -28.18 -18.29
N LEU A 317 8.20 -28.49 -19.54
CA LEU A 317 8.31 -27.58 -20.67
C LEU A 317 6.92 -27.17 -21.14
N ILE A 318 6.66 -25.87 -21.21
CA ILE A 318 5.40 -25.33 -21.71
C ILE A 318 5.68 -24.49 -22.95
N ASN A 319 5.01 -24.81 -24.05
CA ASN A 319 5.08 -24.04 -25.28
C ASN A 319 3.77 -23.31 -25.52
N ILE A 320 3.76 -21.97 -25.34
CA ILE A 320 2.55 -21.16 -25.49
C ILE A 320 1.90 -21.35 -26.86
N LYS A 321 2.71 -21.53 -27.91
CA LYS A 321 2.17 -21.80 -29.25
C LYS A 321 1.30 -23.06 -29.25
N ASP A 322 1.81 -24.16 -28.71
CA ASP A 322 1.12 -25.45 -28.71
C ASP A 322 -0.11 -25.36 -27.79
N GLU A 323 0.02 -24.78 -26.59
CA GLU A 323 -1.08 -24.59 -25.63
C GLU A 323 -2.27 -23.78 -26.18
N ILE A 324 -2.03 -22.85 -27.11
CA ILE A 324 -3.08 -22.01 -27.69
C ILE A 324 -3.71 -22.65 -28.93
N TYR A 325 -2.98 -23.49 -29.68
CA TYR A 325 -3.51 -24.17 -30.87
C TYR A 325 -4.06 -25.57 -30.60
N GLU A 326 -3.67 -26.22 -29.50
CA GLU A 326 -4.11 -27.57 -29.12
C GLU A 326 -5.33 -27.60 -28.16
N ASN A 327 -5.79 -26.42 -27.70
CA ASN A 327 -7.02 -26.22 -26.92
C ASN A 327 -8.14 -25.61 -27.77
#